data_AF-A0A395JHH3-F1
#
_entry.id   AF-A0A395JHH3-F1
#
_cell.length_a   1.000
_cell.length_b   1.000
_cell.length_c   1.000
_cell.angle_alpha   90.00
_cell.angle_beta   90.00
_cell.angle_gamma   90.00
#
_symmetry.space_group_name_H-M   'P 1'
#
loop_
_entity.id
_entity.type
_entity.pdbx_description
1 polymer ?
#
loop_
_entity_poly.entity_id
_entity_poly.type
_entity_poly.pdbx_seq_one_letter_code
_entity_poly.pdbx_strand_id
1 'polypeptide(L)'
;MYEQEIQFLQKVEDKLDTNNIRDLLSKDECVVIEAKYPLIPKEYLAYLMEVGAGSAREDQYMIYGMPTLCHEDTDYSWYETKGVNYLVIGDDFTGNLYAFNIDTGFTPVLLDHECMEEFVHNGTIKSFFREMMLMDENGNDQREP
;
A
#
# COMPACT_ATOMS: atom_id res chain seq x y z
N MET A 1 4.33 11.97 -7.74
CA MET A 1 5.40 11.52 -8.63
C MET A 1 6.32 10.57 -7.89
N TYR A 2 6.39 9.34 -8.41
CA TYR A 2 7.04 8.17 -7.82
C TYR A 2 8.27 7.70 -8.64
N GLU A 3 8.92 8.62 -9.36
CA GLU A 3 10.01 8.29 -10.28
C GLU A 3 11.16 7.50 -9.62
N GLN A 4 11.56 7.88 -8.39
CA GLN A 4 12.62 7.18 -7.67
C GLN A 4 12.20 5.77 -7.26
N GLU A 5 10.94 5.58 -6.86
CA GLU A 5 10.40 4.28 -6.46
C GLU A 5 10.30 3.35 -7.66
N ILE A 6 9.86 3.87 -8.82
CA ILE A 6 9.83 3.12 -10.08
C ILE A 6 11.25 2.68 -10.47
N GLN A 7 12.23 3.59 -10.39
CA GLN A 7 13.63 3.25 -10.69
C GLN A 7 14.20 2.23 -9.70
N PHE A 8 13.84 2.35 -8.42
CA PHE A 8 14.24 1.41 -7.38
C PHE A 8 13.70 0.01 -7.68
N LEU A 9 12.39 -0.14 -7.90
CA LEU A 9 11.76 -1.42 -8.23
C LEU A 9 12.39 -2.04 -9.49
N GLN A 10 12.61 -1.25 -10.55
CA GLN A 10 13.28 -1.72 -11.78
C GLN A 10 14.73 -2.20 -11.56
N LYS A 11 15.40 -1.74 -10.50
CA LYS A 11 16.75 -2.17 -10.11
C LYS A 11 16.72 -3.47 -9.30
N VAL A 12 15.77 -3.60 -8.37
CA VAL A 12 15.77 -4.69 -7.37
C VAL A 12 14.91 -5.89 -7.76
N GLU A 13 14.00 -5.76 -8.73
CA GLU A 13 13.10 -6.83 -9.17
C GLU A 13 13.68 -7.61 -10.37
N ASP A 14 13.48 -8.93 -10.39
CA ASP A 14 13.68 -9.73 -11.60
C ASP A 14 12.65 -9.33 -12.67
N LYS A 15 13.15 -8.93 -13.84
CA LYS A 15 12.36 -8.51 -15.01
C LYS A 15 11.67 -9.66 -15.72
N LEU A 16 12.07 -10.90 -15.45
CA LEU A 16 11.46 -12.10 -16.03
C LEU A 16 10.35 -12.68 -15.14
N ASP A 17 10.28 -12.23 -13.88
CA ASP A 17 9.23 -12.65 -12.97
C ASP A 17 7.94 -11.86 -13.25
N THR A 18 6.89 -12.59 -13.63
CA THR A 18 5.58 -12.01 -13.92
C THR A 18 4.89 -11.46 -12.67
N ASN A 19 5.28 -11.87 -11.47
CA ASN A 19 4.73 -11.33 -10.23
C ASN A 19 5.10 -9.86 -10.04
N ASN A 20 6.21 -9.39 -10.63
CA ASN A 20 6.61 -7.98 -10.59
C ASN A 20 5.87 -7.10 -11.63
N ILE A 21 4.94 -7.67 -12.41
CA ILE A 21 4.11 -6.91 -13.34
C ILE A 21 2.93 -6.31 -12.56
N ARG A 22 2.85 -4.98 -12.58
CA ARG A 22 1.80 -4.21 -11.92
C ARG A 22 0.84 -3.60 -12.92
N ASP A 23 -0.43 -3.54 -12.53
CA ASP A 23 -1.49 -2.90 -13.29
C ASP A 23 -1.55 -1.41 -12.93
N LEU A 24 -1.20 -0.56 -13.90
CA LEU A 24 -1.38 0.88 -13.76
C LEU A 24 -2.86 1.22 -13.91
N LEU A 25 -3.42 1.91 -12.92
CA LEU A 25 -4.79 2.37 -13.00
C LEU A 25 -4.89 3.61 -13.90
N SER A 26 -5.95 3.64 -14.69
CA SER A 26 -6.35 4.82 -15.44
C SER A 26 -6.93 5.89 -14.51
N LYS A 27 -7.02 7.11 -15.04
CA LYS A 27 -7.69 8.21 -14.35
C LYS A 27 -9.16 7.90 -14.03
N ASP A 28 -9.86 7.21 -14.92
CA ASP A 28 -11.27 6.88 -14.74
C ASP A 28 -11.45 5.85 -13.62
N GLU A 29 -10.56 4.87 -13.51
CA GLU A 29 -10.54 3.92 -12.39
C GLU A 29 -10.25 4.64 -11.06
N CYS A 30 -9.31 5.58 -11.05
CA CYS A 30 -9.06 6.40 -9.86
C CYS A 30 -10.26 7.27 -9.46
N VAL A 31 -11.04 7.77 -10.42
CA VAL A 31 -12.28 8.53 -10.14
C VAL A 31 -13.33 7.63 -9.46
N VAL A 32 -13.40 6.34 -9.80
CA VAL A 32 -14.29 5.39 -9.12
C VAL A 32 -13.88 5.22 -7.65
N ILE A 33 -12.57 5.12 -7.37
CA ILE A 33 -12.05 5.04 -6.00
C ILE A 33 -12.37 6.33 -5.23
N GLU A 34 -12.12 7.50 -5.81
CA GLU A 34 -12.40 8.80 -5.19
C GLU A 34 -13.90 9.01 -4.92
N ALA A 35 -14.76 8.49 -5.80
CA ALA A 35 -16.21 8.53 -5.61
C ALA A 35 -16.68 7.60 -4.46
N LYS A 36 -16.04 6.43 -4.30
CA LYS A 36 -16.36 5.49 -3.21
C LYS A 36 -15.80 5.96 -1.86
N TYR A 37 -14.62 6.55 -1.87
CA TYR A 37 -13.91 7.04 -0.68
C TYR A 37 -13.58 8.53 -0.85
N PRO A 38 -14.55 9.43 -0.56
CA PRO A 38 -14.31 10.87 -0.64
C PRO A 38 -13.12 11.26 0.23
N LEU A 39 -12.29 12.18 -0.28
CA LEU A 39 -11.08 12.69 0.39
C LEU A 39 -9.92 11.68 0.48
N ILE A 40 -10.00 10.52 -0.19
CA ILE A 40 -8.86 9.61 -0.29
C ILE A 40 -7.61 10.37 -0.77
N PRO A 41 -6.42 10.10 -0.22
CA PRO A 41 -5.25 10.89 -0.55
C PRO A 41 -4.90 10.81 -2.04
N LYS A 42 -4.74 11.98 -2.67
CA LYS A 42 -4.30 12.07 -4.08
C LYS A 42 -2.94 11.42 -4.31
N GLU A 43 -2.09 11.40 -3.30
CA GLU A 43 -0.78 10.76 -3.33
C GLU A 43 -0.88 9.23 -3.46
N TYR A 44 -1.93 8.61 -2.92
CA TYR A 44 -2.24 7.19 -3.13
C TYR A 44 -2.74 6.93 -4.55
N LEU A 45 -3.67 7.75 -5.05
CA LEU A 45 -4.14 7.63 -6.44
C LEU A 45 -2.98 7.81 -7.44
N ALA A 46 -2.04 8.72 -7.15
CA ALA A 46 -0.81 8.86 -7.93
C ALA A 46 0.06 7.60 -7.90
N TYR A 47 0.15 6.90 -6.76
CA TYR A 47 0.85 5.62 -6.68
C TYR A 47 0.21 4.59 -7.62
N LEU A 48 -1.11 4.45 -7.59
CA LEU A 48 -1.83 3.49 -8.44
C LEU A 48 -1.68 3.80 -9.94
N MET A 49 -1.57 5.08 -10.32
CA MET A 49 -1.37 5.49 -11.72
C MET A 49 0.09 5.35 -12.19
N GLU A 50 1.06 5.55 -11.30
CA GLU A 50 2.49 5.62 -11.67
C GLU A 50 3.26 4.32 -11.40
N VAL A 51 3.00 3.68 -10.25
CA VAL A 51 3.66 2.45 -9.80
C VAL A 51 2.80 1.22 -10.08
N GLY A 52 1.49 1.34 -9.83
CA GLY A 52 0.49 0.31 -10.12
C GLY A 52 0.07 -0.54 -8.92
N ALA A 53 -1.02 -1.26 -9.11
CA ALA A 53 -1.51 -2.31 -8.23
C ALA A 53 -0.89 -3.67 -8.58
N GLY A 54 -0.82 -4.57 -7.60
CA GLY A 54 -0.19 -5.87 -7.70
C GLY A 54 1.00 -6.00 -6.76
N SER A 55 1.73 -7.10 -6.89
CA SER A 55 2.92 -7.36 -6.10
C SER A 55 4.05 -6.42 -6.47
N ALA A 56 4.90 -6.17 -5.49
CA ALA A 56 6.15 -5.46 -5.68
C ALA A 56 7.25 -6.09 -4.84
N ARG A 57 8.47 -5.92 -5.35
CA ARG A 57 9.70 -6.37 -4.72
C ARG A 57 9.69 -7.88 -4.44
N GLU A 58 9.40 -8.67 -5.47
CA GLU A 58 9.41 -10.13 -5.41
C GLU A 58 8.45 -10.69 -4.35
N ASP A 59 7.18 -10.26 -4.42
CA ASP A 59 6.12 -10.64 -3.47
C ASP A 59 6.43 -10.30 -2.01
N GLN A 60 7.13 -9.19 -1.77
CA GLN A 60 7.29 -8.68 -0.42
C GLN A 60 6.04 -7.95 0.09
N TYR A 61 5.31 -7.31 -0.82
CA TYR A 61 4.01 -6.72 -0.51
C TYR A 61 3.16 -6.63 -1.78
N MET A 62 1.85 -6.47 -1.59
CA MET A 62 0.88 -6.21 -2.63
C MET A 62 0.12 -4.92 -2.35
N ILE A 63 -0.17 -4.15 -3.40
CA ILE A 63 -1.13 -3.04 -3.35
C ILE A 63 -2.37 -3.41 -4.17
N TYR A 64 -3.54 -3.23 -3.60
CA TYR A 64 -4.81 -3.55 -4.24
C TYR A 64 -5.25 -2.43 -5.19
N GLY A 65 -5.74 -2.81 -6.37
CA GLY A 65 -6.31 -1.86 -7.33
C GLY A 65 -7.62 -1.23 -6.84
N MET A 66 -8.34 -1.90 -5.94
CA MET A 66 -9.51 -1.36 -5.27
C MET A 66 -9.34 -1.58 -3.76
N PRO A 67 -9.21 -0.52 -2.96
CA PRO A 67 -9.15 -0.68 -1.52
C PRO A 67 -10.54 -1.05 -0.95
N THR A 68 -10.55 -1.74 0.17
CA THR A 68 -11.77 -2.25 0.82
C THR A 68 -11.77 -1.91 2.30
N LEU A 69 -12.94 -1.63 2.87
CA LEU A 69 -13.05 -1.43 4.31
C LEU A 69 -12.80 -2.75 5.03
N CYS A 70 -11.96 -2.73 6.06
CA CYS A 70 -11.55 -3.93 6.79
C CYS A 70 -12.74 -4.73 7.35
N HIS A 71 -13.84 -4.05 7.72
CA HIS A 71 -15.02 -4.70 8.27
C HIS A 71 -16.03 -5.17 7.21
N GLU A 72 -15.86 -4.77 5.94
CA GLU A 72 -16.75 -5.16 4.83
C GLU A 72 -16.26 -6.43 4.11
N ASP A 73 -14.97 -6.73 4.20
CA ASP A 73 -14.36 -7.89 3.56
C ASP A 73 -14.29 -9.08 4.53
N THR A 74 -14.78 -10.24 4.10
CA THR A 74 -14.70 -11.46 4.90
C THR A 74 -13.27 -11.94 5.08
N ASP A 75 -12.38 -11.58 4.16
CA ASP A 75 -10.97 -12.01 4.18
C ASP A 75 -10.19 -11.32 5.31
N TYR A 76 -10.69 -10.20 5.86
CA TYR A 76 -10.11 -9.49 7.00
C TYR A 76 -10.91 -9.65 8.31
N SER A 77 -11.93 -10.52 8.32
CA SER A 77 -12.80 -10.73 9.48
C SER A 77 -12.07 -11.24 10.73
N TRP A 78 -10.84 -11.71 10.58
CA TRP A 78 -9.96 -12.12 11.66
C TRP A 78 -9.35 -10.95 12.44
N TYR A 79 -9.28 -9.74 11.85
CA TYR A 79 -8.70 -8.56 12.50
C TYR A 79 -9.77 -7.78 13.28
N GLU A 80 -9.56 -7.58 14.59
CA GLU A 80 -10.48 -6.82 15.42
C GLU A 80 -10.21 -5.31 15.31
N THR A 81 -11.04 -4.60 14.53
CA THR A 81 -10.83 -3.16 14.28
C THR A 81 -11.12 -2.26 15.48
N LYS A 82 -11.70 -2.78 16.56
CA LYS A 82 -12.08 -2.04 17.78
C LYS A 82 -12.91 -0.76 17.50
N GLY A 83 -13.69 -0.77 16.42
CA GLY A 83 -14.54 0.34 16.00
C GLY A 83 -13.87 1.40 15.13
N VAL A 84 -12.61 1.19 14.71
CA VAL A 84 -11.88 2.06 13.79
C VAL A 84 -12.17 1.70 12.33
N ASN A 85 -12.32 2.72 11.48
CA ASN A 85 -12.53 2.53 10.05
C ASN A 85 -11.20 2.47 9.29
N TYR A 86 -10.69 1.25 9.12
CA TYR A 86 -9.53 1.00 8.27
C TYR A 86 -9.95 0.73 6.83
N LEU A 87 -9.32 1.45 5.91
CA LEU A 87 -9.36 1.19 4.48
C LEU A 87 -8.12 0.40 4.10
N VAL A 88 -8.25 -0.90 3.88
CA VAL A 88 -7.16 -1.79 3.51
C VAL A 88 -6.77 -1.51 2.06
N ILE A 89 -5.48 -1.30 1.83
CA ILE A 89 -4.89 -0.97 0.52
C ILE A 89 -3.93 -2.05 0.02
N GLY A 90 -3.58 -3.02 0.85
CA GLY A 90 -2.59 -4.05 0.53
C GLY A 90 -2.26 -4.94 1.71
N ASP A 91 -1.35 -5.88 1.49
CA ASP A 91 -0.84 -6.82 2.49
C ASP A 91 0.61 -7.24 2.18
N ASP A 92 1.24 -7.95 3.11
CA ASP A 92 2.62 -8.46 3.01
C ASP A 92 2.71 -9.98 2.77
N PHE A 93 1.59 -10.63 2.42
CA PHE A 93 1.45 -12.08 2.25
C PHE A 93 1.71 -12.93 3.50
N THR A 94 2.01 -12.31 4.64
CA THR A 94 2.22 -13.01 5.92
C THR A 94 1.07 -12.82 6.90
N GLY A 95 0.10 -11.98 6.54
CA GLY A 95 -1.10 -11.70 7.31
C GLY A 95 -1.20 -10.24 7.73
N ASN A 96 -0.13 -9.45 7.64
CA ASN A 96 -0.21 -8.02 7.98
C ASN A 96 -0.90 -7.25 6.87
N LEU A 97 -1.73 -6.28 7.26
CA LEU A 97 -2.46 -5.44 6.31
C LEU A 97 -1.91 -4.04 6.31
N TYR A 98 -1.70 -3.48 5.12
CA TYR A 98 -1.44 -2.07 4.92
C TYR A 98 -2.78 -1.35 4.75
N ALA A 99 -3.00 -0.31 5.55
CA ALA A 99 -4.29 0.38 5.54
C ALA A 99 -4.15 1.89 5.78
N PHE A 100 -5.24 2.61 5.51
CA PHE A 100 -5.45 3.96 5.99
C PHE A 100 -6.48 3.96 7.11
N ASN A 101 -6.16 4.62 8.22
CA ASN A 101 -7.13 4.95 9.24
C ASN A 101 -7.95 6.18 8.77
N ILE A 102 -9.18 5.94 8.31
CA ILE A 102 -10.06 6.98 7.76
C ILE A 102 -10.46 7.99 8.83
N ASP A 103 -10.66 7.54 10.07
CA ASP A 103 -11.12 8.38 11.18
C ASP A 103 -10.11 9.47 11.57
N THR A 104 -8.83 9.27 11.21
CA THR A 104 -7.74 10.23 11.42
C THR A 104 -7.36 11.00 10.15
N GLY A 105 -8.17 10.94 9.09
CA GLY A 105 -7.90 11.61 7.83
C GLY A 105 -6.96 10.83 6.91
N PHE A 106 -7.12 9.51 6.86
CA PHE A 106 -6.35 8.57 6.04
C PHE A 106 -4.87 8.46 6.46
N THR A 107 -4.60 8.43 7.77
CA THR A 107 -3.25 8.15 8.28
C THR A 107 -2.83 6.74 7.89
N PRO A 108 -1.64 6.52 7.29
CA PRO A 108 -1.17 5.19 6.98
C PRO A 108 -0.87 4.39 8.24
N VAL A 109 -1.27 3.13 8.25
CA VAL A 109 -1.05 2.20 9.35
C VAL A 109 -0.69 0.81 8.82
N LEU A 110 0.12 0.09 9.59
CA LEU A 110 0.26 -1.36 9.48
C LEU A 110 -0.64 -2.01 10.53
N LEU A 111 -1.47 -2.96 10.13
CA LEU A 111 -2.27 -3.78 11.01
C LEU A 111 -1.57 -5.13 11.19
N ASP A 112 -1.00 -5.35 12.36
CA ASP A 112 -0.20 -6.54 12.63
C ASP A 112 -1.08 -7.71 13.06
N HIS A 113 -0.90 -8.84 12.39
CA HIS A 113 -1.75 -10.01 12.62
C HIS A 113 -1.33 -10.85 13.84
N GLU A 114 -0.11 -10.70 14.33
CA GLU A 114 0.38 -11.47 15.48
C GLU A 114 -0.10 -10.86 16.79
N CYS A 115 0.00 -9.53 16.93
CA CYS A 115 -0.36 -8.83 18.16
C CYS A 115 -1.72 -8.11 18.10
N MET A 116 -2.34 -8.02 16.92
CA MET A 116 -3.62 -7.30 16.71
C MET A 116 -3.54 -5.83 17.13
N GLU A 117 -2.37 -5.22 16.88
CA GLU A 117 -2.10 -3.79 17.11
C GLU A 117 -1.94 -3.04 15.78
N GLU A 118 -2.32 -1.75 15.81
CA GLU A 118 -1.99 -0.84 14.71
C GLU A 118 -0.63 -0.17 14.97
N PHE A 119 0.19 -0.10 13.94
CA PHE A 119 1.43 0.67 13.93
C PHE A 119 1.24 1.88 13.02
N VAL A 120 1.16 3.06 13.64
CA VAL A 120 0.91 4.32 12.94
C VAL A 120 2.16 4.81 12.24
N HIS A 121 2.04 5.08 10.94
CA HIS A 121 3.09 5.75 10.17
C HIS A 121 3.07 7.26 10.44
N ASN A 122 4.20 7.80 10.90
CA ASN A 122 4.31 9.23 11.23
C ASN A 122 4.87 10.09 10.09
N GLY A 123 5.10 9.51 8.91
CA GLY A 123 5.64 10.20 7.73
C GLY A 123 4.58 10.56 6.68
N THR A 124 5.05 10.89 5.48
CA THR A 124 4.18 11.07 4.30
C THR A 124 3.72 9.72 3.74
N ILE A 125 2.67 9.71 2.92
CA ILE A 125 2.21 8.49 2.22
C ILE A 125 3.30 7.94 1.32
N LYS A 126 4.06 8.80 0.63
CA LYS A 126 5.22 8.33 -0.14
C LYS A 126 6.27 7.65 0.72
N SER A 127 6.57 8.18 1.91
CA SER A 127 7.52 7.50 2.83
C SER A 127 6.97 6.18 3.36
N PHE A 128 5.65 6.05 3.52
CA PHE A 128 5.01 4.78 3.86
C PHE A 128 5.24 3.72 2.79
N PHE A 129 5.02 4.05 1.51
CA PHE A 129 5.33 3.12 0.40
C PHE A 129 6.82 2.78 0.31
N ARG A 130 7.71 3.74 0.57
CA ARG A 130 9.16 3.46 0.63
C ARG A 130 9.52 2.49 1.74
N GLU A 131 8.90 2.63 2.91
CA GLU A 131 9.10 1.70 4.03
C GLU A 131 8.65 0.28 3.66
N MET A 132 7.50 0.14 3.00
CA MET A 132 7.04 -1.16 2.46
C MET A 132 8.05 -1.77 1.47
N MET A 133 8.70 -0.92 0.65
CA MET A 133 9.74 -1.32 -0.28
C MET A 133 11.12 -1.56 0.37
N LEU A 134 11.30 -1.30 1.68
CA LEU A 134 12.61 -1.18 2.34
C LEU A 134 13.59 -0.27 1.58
N MET A 135 13.06 0.86 1.10
CA MET A 135 13.80 1.90 0.39
C MET A 135 14.03 3.08 1.34
N ASP A 136 15.28 3.53 1.48
CA ASP A 136 15.60 4.68 2.32
C ASP A 136 15.17 6.02 1.66
N GLU A 137 15.38 7.13 2.38
CA GLU A 137 15.03 8.47 1.87
C GLU A 137 15.83 8.90 0.62
N ASN A 138 17.01 8.31 0.41
CA ASN A 138 17.92 8.57 -0.70
C ASN A 138 17.68 7.62 -1.89
N GLY A 139 16.79 6.62 -1.73
CA GLY A 139 16.48 5.61 -2.72
C GLY A 139 17.43 4.41 -2.75
N ASN A 140 18.13 4.15 -1.66
CA ASN A 140 18.95 2.95 -1.50
C ASN A 140 18.13 1.79 -0.91
N ASP A 141 18.56 0.57 -1.21
CA ASP A 141 17.99 -0.64 -0.62
C ASP A 141 18.51 -0.80 0.81
N GLN A 142 17.62 -0.83 1.80
CA GLN A 142 18.00 -0.96 3.21
C GLN A 142 18.51 -2.36 3.59
N ARG A 143 18.43 -3.35 2.69
CA ARG A 143 19.04 -4.69 2.86
C ARG A 143 20.50 -4.72 2.43
N GLU A 144 20.93 -3.75 1.62
CA GLU A 144 22.32 -3.63 1.18
C GLU A 144 23.13 -2.81 2.20
N PRO A 145 24.35 -3.25 2.57
CA PRO A 145 25.22 -2.55 3.52
C PRO A 145 25.86 -1.27 2.95
#